data_AF-A0AAW8GLR8-F1
#
_entry.id   AF-A0AAW8GLR8-F1
#
_cell.length_a   1.000
_cell.length_b   1.000
_cell.length_c   1.000
_cell.angle_alpha   90.00
_cell.angle_beta   90.00
_cell.angle_gamma   90.00
#
_symmetry.space_group_name_H-M   'P 1'
#
loop_
_entity.id
_entity.type
_entity.pdbx_description
1 polymer ?
#
loop_
_entity_poly.entity_id
_entity_poly.type
_entity_poly.pdbx_seq_one_letter_code
_entity_poly.pdbx_strand_id
1 'polypeptide(L)'
;MMFFLYNNNQSIVQYILKSYLVCVSVSVIISFGLFCFELIPEESPSDNLGIIDVIGGSLISPAIETIGIYLIIKPLGLFLNSYKVKSIIVASIFSYLHFLVSPIWGVTTFFSFFVFAVSFSVWTMRSDRLGMLVPFMIHFLLNFSSLIFVYISQFYYQ
;
A
#
# COMPACT_ATOMS: atom_id res chain seq x y z
N MET A 1 18.93 2.62 -3.54
CA MET A 1 18.30 2.09 -2.31
C MET A 1 17.18 1.07 -2.59
N MET A 2 16.39 1.16 -3.67
CA MET A 2 15.24 0.26 -3.94
C MET A 2 15.55 -1.09 -4.63
N PHE A 3 16.80 -1.39 -4.97
CA PHE A 3 17.15 -2.63 -5.68
C PHE A 3 16.74 -3.90 -4.93
N PHE A 4 16.62 -3.84 -3.59
CA PHE A 4 16.16 -4.98 -2.79
C PHE A 4 14.72 -5.42 -3.12
N LEU A 5 13.87 -4.52 -3.62
CA LEU A 5 12.48 -4.84 -3.97
C LEU A 5 12.39 -5.92 -5.06
N TYR A 6 13.43 -6.03 -5.88
CA TYR A 6 13.52 -6.99 -6.98
C TYR A 6 14.29 -8.27 -6.62
N ASN A 7 14.71 -8.42 -5.36
CA ASN A 7 15.46 -9.58 -4.89
C ASN A 7 14.57 -10.45 -3.99
N ASN A 8 14.17 -11.63 -4.47
CA ASN A 8 13.45 -12.60 -3.64
C ASN A 8 14.37 -13.58 -2.89
N ASN A 9 15.70 -13.52 -3.07
CA ASN A 9 16.69 -14.34 -2.37
C ASN A 9 17.07 -13.80 -0.97
N GLN A 10 16.13 -13.12 -0.31
CA GLN A 10 16.28 -12.62 1.06
C GLN A 10 15.21 -13.22 1.97
N SER A 11 15.35 -12.99 3.28
CA SER A 11 14.32 -13.39 4.25
C SER A 11 13.00 -12.66 3.97
N ILE A 12 11.88 -13.40 4.03
CA ILE A 12 10.52 -12.86 3.84
C ILE A 12 10.27 -11.72 4.84
N VAL A 13 10.60 -11.93 6.12
CA VAL A 13 10.39 -10.92 7.17
C VAL A 13 11.23 -9.67 6.90
N GLN A 14 12.50 -9.84 6.52
CA GLN A 14 13.35 -8.71 6.19
C GLN A 14 12.85 -7.92 4.97
N TYR A 15 12.34 -8.63 3.95
CA TYR A 15 11.73 -7.99 2.79
C TYR A 15 10.51 -7.16 3.20
N ILE A 16 9.58 -7.76 3.96
CA ILE A 16 8.35 -7.10 4.41
C ILE A 16 8.69 -5.83 5.20
N LEU A 17 9.60 -5.92 6.18
CA LEU A 17 9.98 -4.78 7.01
C LEU A 17 10.65 -3.66 6.19
N LYS A 18 11.58 -4.01 5.29
CA LYS A 18 12.23 -3.00 4.43
C LYS A 18 11.22 -2.33 3.50
N SER A 19 10.34 -3.10 2.88
CA SER A 19 9.29 -2.58 2.00
C SER A 19 8.33 -1.68 2.76
N TYR A 20 7.86 -2.10 3.94
CA TYR A 20 7.03 -1.30 4.84
C TYR A 20 7.70 0.03 5.20
N LEU A 21 8.96 0.00 5.64
CA LEU A 21 9.72 1.21 6.00
C LEU A 21 9.89 2.16 4.82
N VAL A 22 10.12 1.63 3.62
CA VAL A 22 10.22 2.46 2.40
C VAL A 22 8.86 3.09 2.07
N CYS A 23 7.75 2.36 2.17
CA CYS A 23 6.41 2.92 1.99
C CYS A 23 6.14 4.05 3.00
N VAL A 24 6.36 3.79 4.30
CA VAL A 24 6.18 4.80 5.36
C VAL A 24 7.03 6.03 5.10
N SER A 25 8.31 5.86 4.74
CA SER A 25 9.21 6.98 4.49
C SER A 25 8.72 7.85 3.34
N VAL A 26 8.26 7.24 2.24
CA VAL A 26 7.72 7.98 1.09
C VAL A 26 6.41 8.66 1.46
N SER A 27 5.50 7.98 2.16
CA SER A 27 4.24 8.57 2.61
C SER A 27 4.49 9.78 3.52
N VAL A 28 5.41 9.70 4.49
CA VAL A 28 5.77 10.82 5.37
C VAL A 28 6.34 11.99 4.57
N ILE A 29 7.22 11.75 3.61
CA ILE A 29 7.79 12.81 2.77
C ILE A 29 6.69 13.50 1.95
N ILE A 30 5.77 12.73 1.35
CA ILE A 30 4.65 13.29 0.57
C ILE A 30 3.72 14.08 1.49
N SER A 31 3.31 13.51 2.62
CA SER A 31 2.43 14.17 3.60
C SER A 31 3.04 15.46 4.15
N PHE A 32 4.34 15.47 4.44
CA PHE A 32 5.05 16.67 4.87
C PHE A 32 5.08 17.73 3.78
N GLY A 33 5.32 17.34 2.52
CA GLY A 33 5.24 18.26 1.39
C GLY A 33 3.84 18.89 1.28
N LEU A 34 2.79 18.07 1.34
CA LEU A 34 1.41 18.55 1.27
C LEU A 34 1.05 19.50 2.42
N PHE A 35 1.57 19.23 3.62
CA PHE A 35 1.45 20.15 4.77
C PHE A 35 2.13 21.49 4.49
N CYS A 36 3.37 21.50 4.01
CA CYS A 36 4.11 22.73 3.70
C CYS A 36 3.47 23.61 2.62
N PHE A 37 2.65 23.02 1.73
CA PHE A 37 1.95 23.73 0.67
C PHE A 37 0.46 23.99 0.96
N GLU A 38 0.00 23.73 2.19
CA GLU A 38 -1.41 23.92 2.59
C GLU A 38 -2.39 23.14 1.69
N LEU A 39 -1.98 21.97 1.19
CA LEU A 39 -2.76 21.10 0.31
C LEU A 39 -3.48 19.97 1.07
N ILE A 40 -3.44 19.98 2.40
CA ILE A 40 -4.18 19.02 3.23
C ILE A 40 -5.61 19.55 3.39
N PRO A 41 -6.64 18.83 2.90
CA PRO A 41 -8.03 19.24 3.07
C PRO A 41 -8.43 19.29 4.54
N GLU A 42 -9.30 20.23 4.92
CA GLU A 42 -9.84 20.33 6.28
C GLU A 42 -10.75 19.14 6.65
N GLU A 43 -11.36 18.49 5.64
CA GLU A 43 -12.24 17.34 5.83
C GLU A 43 -11.50 16.03 5.52
N SER A 44 -11.02 15.37 6.58
CA SER A 44 -10.61 13.95 6.56
C SER A 44 -11.84 13.07 6.82
N PRO A 45 -11.95 11.86 6.22
CA PRO A 45 -13.00 10.92 6.62
C PRO A 45 -12.94 10.64 8.12
N SER A 46 -14.13 10.47 8.70
CA SER A 46 -14.46 10.58 10.13
C SER A 46 -13.31 10.36 11.10
N ASP A 47 -13.00 11.39 11.88
CA ASP A 47 -12.01 11.33 12.97
C ASP A 47 -12.41 10.40 14.11
N ASN A 48 -13.61 9.80 14.10
CA ASN A 48 -14.05 8.84 15.11
C ASN A 48 -14.04 7.43 14.51
N LEU A 49 -13.01 6.65 14.82
CA LEU A 49 -12.83 5.29 14.32
C LEU A 49 -13.26 4.30 15.39
N GLY A 50 -14.13 3.37 15.03
CA GLY A 50 -14.42 2.18 15.83
C GLY A 50 -13.37 1.09 15.63
N ILE A 51 -13.37 0.10 16.52
CA ILE A 51 -12.54 -1.11 16.37
C ILE A 51 -12.84 -1.87 15.07
N ILE A 52 -14.09 -1.80 14.59
CA ILE A 52 -14.53 -2.41 13.33
C ILE A 52 -13.85 -1.71 12.15
N ASP A 53 -13.71 -0.38 12.19
CA ASP A 53 -13.05 0.39 11.13
C ASP A 53 -11.55 0.07 11.08
N VAL A 54 -10.92 -0.08 12.24
CA VAL A 54 -9.51 -0.49 12.33
C VAL A 54 -9.32 -1.88 11.73
N ILE A 55 -10.10 -2.88 12.15
CA ILE A 55 -9.99 -4.26 11.64
C ILE A 55 -10.33 -4.31 10.13
N GLY A 56 -11.41 -3.65 9.73
CA GLY A 56 -11.87 -3.60 8.34
C GLY A 56 -10.83 -2.96 7.43
N GLY A 57 -10.32 -1.79 7.80
CA GLY A 57 -9.34 -1.03 7.04
C GLY A 57 -7.93 -1.63 7.05
N SER A 58 -7.55 -2.34 8.13
CA SER A 58 -6.21 -2.93 8.23
C SER A 58 -6.12 -4.35 7.70
N LEU A 59 -7.17 -5.16 7.85
CA LEU A 59 -7.14 -6.59 7.51
C LEU A 59 -7.96 -6.91 6.26
N ILE A 60 -9.22 -6.52 6.24
CA ILE A 60 -10.17 -6.94 5.19
C ILE A 60 -9.90 -6.18 3.89
N SER A 61 -9.76 -4.85 3.95
CA SER A 61 -9.45 -4.02 2.78
C SER A 61 -8.14 -4.45 2.11
N PRO A 62 -7.00 -4.59 2.83
CA PRO A 62 -5.75 -5.06 2.23
C PRO A 62 -5.84 -6.45 1.60
N ALA A 63 -6.65 -7.35 2.16
CA ALA A 63 -6.89 -8.67 1.57
C ALA A 63 -7.62 -8.55 0.23
N ILE A 64 -8.71 -7.78 0.18
CA ILE A 64 -9.49 -7.53 -1.05
C ILE A 64 -8.62 -6.86 -2.12
N GLU A 65 -7.85 -5.84 -1.74
CA GLU A 65 -7.02 -5.09 -2.68
C GLU A 65 -5.86 -5.93 -3.20
N THR A 66 -5.27 -6.81 -2.36
CA THR A 66 -4.25 -7.76 -2.82
C THR A 66 -4.82 -8.77 -3.82
N ILE A 67 -6.07 -9.21 -3.64
CA ILE A 67 -6.78 -10.01 -4.65
C ILE A 67 -6.99 -9.19 -5.92
N GLY A 68 -7.34 -7.90 -5.83
CA GLY A 68 -7.42 -7.00 -6.97
C GLY A 68 -6.10 -6.89 -7.74
N ILE A 69 -4.97 -6.74 -7.03
CA ILE A 69 -3.62 -6.75 -7.62
C ILE A 69 -3.39 -8.05 -8.43
N TYR A 70 -3.71 -9.20 -7.84
CA TYR A 70 -3.62 -10.50 -8.52
C TYR A 70 -4.46 -10.53 -9.81
N LEU A 71 -5.72 -10.10 -9.72
CA LEU A 71 -6.68 -10.11 -10.83
C LEU A 71 -6.29 -9.16 -11.97
N ILE A 72 -5.53 -8.10 -11.68
CA ILE A 72 -5.00 -7.19 -12.72
C ILE A 72 -3.68 -7.74 -13.29
N ILE A 73 -2.73 -8.17 -12.46
CA ILE A 73 -1.39 -8.59 -12.92
C ILE A 73 -1.44 -9.86 -13.77
N LYS A 74 -2.27 -10.86 -13.41
CA LYS A 74 -2.33 -12.14 -14.14
C LYS A 74 -2.73 -11.93 -15.61
N PRO A 75 -3.85 -11.25 -15.96
CA PRO A 75 -4.20 -10.95 -17.35
C PRO A 75 -3.18 -10.06 -18.06
N LEU A 76 -2.61 -9.06 -17.39
CA LEU A 76 -1.54 -8.24 -17.99
C LEU A 76 -0.31 -9.05 -18.38
N GLY A 77 -0.05 -10.16 -17.66
CA GLY A 77 1.02 -11.10 -17.99
C GLY A 77 0.87 -11.79 -19.35
N LEU A 78 -0.32 -11.77 -19.96
CA LEU A 78 -0.55 -12.30 -21.30
C LEU A 78 -0.02 -11.37 -22.41
N PHE A 79 0.10 -10.08 -22.11
CA PHE A 79 0.49 -9.04 -23.07
C PHE A 79 1.83 -8.37 -22.73
N LEU A 80 2.22 -8.39 -21.45
CA LEU A 80 3.36 -7.65 -20.92
C LEU A 80 4.30 -8.56 -20.11
N ASN A 81 5.54 -8.68 -20.60
CA ASN A 81 6.59 -9.44 -19.93
C ASN A 81 7.27 -8.66 -18.79
N SER A 82 7.24 -7.33 -18.83
CA SER A 82 7.90 -6.49 -17.83
C SER A 82 7.08 -6.36 -16.55
N TYR A 83 7.55 -6.94 -15.44
CA TYR A 83 6.91 -6.75 -14.13
C TYR A 83 6.88 -5.27 -13.72
N LYS A 84 7.89 -4.47 -14.09
CA LYS A 84 7.92 -3.04 -13.76
C LYS A 84 6.75 -2.29 -14.39
N VAL A 85 6.48 -2.56 -15.67
CA VAL A 85 5.36 -1.93 -16.40
C VAL A 85 4.02 -2.36 -15.79
N LYS A 86 3.85 -3.66 -15.51
CA LYS A 86 2.65 -4.17 -14.83
C LYS A 86 2.44 -3.52 -13.47
N SER A 87 3.49 -3.37 -12.68
CA SER A 87 3.41 -2.72 -11.37
C SER A 87 3.04 -1.24 -11.44
N ILE A 88 3.53 -0.51 -12.45
CA ILE A 88 3.13 0.88 -12.69
C ILE A 88 1.65 0.95 -13.06
N ILE A 89 1.17 0.10 -13.97
CA ILE A 89 -0.25 0.08 -14.38
C ILE A 89 -1.16 -0.18 -13.17
N VAL A 90 -0.82 -1.19 -12.36
CA VAL A 90 -1.59 -1.51 -11.13
C VAL A 90 -1.57 -0.34 -10.15
N ALA A 91 -0.40 0.25 -9.90
CA ALA A 91 -0.28 1.41 -9.02
C ALA A 91 -1.12 2.59 -9.50
N SER A 92 -1.10 2.88 -10.81
CA SER A 92 -1.93 3.93 -11.41
C SER A 92 -3.43 3.65 -11.25
N ILE A 93 -3.87 2.41 -11.47
CA ILE A 93 -5.28 2.04 -11.31
C ILE A 93 -5.74 2.26 -9.87
N PHE A 94 -5.02 1.70 -8.89
CA PHE A 94 -5.40 1.83 -7.49
C PHE A 94 -5.28 3.27 -6.97
N SER A 95 -4.22 3.99 -7.36
CA SER A 95 -4.07 5.42 -7.07
C SER A 95 -5.24 6.23 -7.63
N TYR A 96 -5.66 5.95 -8.86
CA TYR A 96 -6.82 6.62 -9.44
C TYR A 96 -8.12 6.28 -8.71
N LEU A 97 -8.35 5.01 -8.35
CA LEU A 97 -9.52 4.61 -7.56
C LEU A 97 -9.55 5.33 -6.19
N HIS A 98 -8.40 5.47 -5.53
CA HIS A 98 -8.29 6.20 -4.28
C HIS A 98 -8.47 7.72 -4.47
N PHE A 99 -7.97 8.27 -5.58
CA PHE A 99 -8.16 9.66 -5.96
C PHE A 99 -9.65 10.02 -6.08
N LEU A 100 -10.47 9.10 -6.62
CA LEU A 100 -11.92 9.30 -6.74
C LEU A 100 -12.62 9.40 -5.38
N VAL A 101 -12.04 8.83 -4.31
CA VAL A 101 -12.54 8.95 -2.94
C VAL A 101 -11.98 10.22 -2.28
N SER A 102 -10.68 10.42 -2.36
CA SER A 102 -10.01 11.62 -1.88
C SER A 102 -8.75 11.88 -2.70
N PRO A 103 -8.57 13.08 -3.29
CA PRO A 103 -7.40 13.39 -4.10
C PRO A 103 -6.06 13.11 -3.41
N ILE A 104 -5.97 13.40 -2.12
CA ILE A 104 -4.76 13.19 -1.32
C ILE A 104 -4.43 11.70 -1.16
N TRP A 105 -5.45 10.84 -1.05
CA TRP A 105 -5.28 9.39 -0.98
C TRP A 105 -4.75 8.85 -2.29
N GLY A 106 -5.21 9.37 -3.43
CA GLY A 106 -4.65 8.98 -4.72
C GLY A 106 -3.14 9.25 -4.82
N VAL A 107 -2.71 10.44 -4.45
CA VAL A 107 -1.29 10.85 -4.53
C VAL A 107 -0.42 10.04 -3.58
N THR A 108 -0.87 9.86 -2.33
CA THR A 108 -0.09 9.21 -1.28
C THR A 108 -0.02 7.69 -1.42
N THR A 109 -1.01 7.05 -2.04
CA THR A 109 -1.08 5.58 -2.14
C THR A 109 -0.36 5.00 -3.37
N PHE A 110 -0.13 5.79 -4.43
CA PHE A 110 0.51 5.32 -5.67
C PHE A 110 1.79 4.53 -5.40
N PHE A 111 2.69 5.10 -4.61
CA PHE A 111 3.99 4.48 -4.35
C PHE A 111 3.86 3.16 -3.57
N SER A 112 2.95 3.11 -2.59
CA SER A 112 2.68 1.89 -1.82
C SER A 112 2.12 0.77 -2.70
N PHE A 113 1.14 1.07 -3.55
CA PHE A 113 0.60 0.10 -4.51
C PHE A 113 1.64 -0.37 -5.53
N PHE A 114 2.56 0.51 -5.95
CA PHE A 114 3.69 0.10 -6.76
C PHE A 114 4.56 -0.93 -6.04
N VAL A 115 4.91 -0.70 -4.77
CA VAL A 115 5.66 -1.65 -3.94
C VAL A 115 4.91 -2.97 -3.78
N PHE A 116 3.60 -2.94 -3.53
CA PHE A 116 2.78 -4.16 -3.42
C PHE A 116 2.76 -4.95 -4.72
N ALA A 117 2.56 -4.28 -5.86
CA ALA A 117 2.53 -4.91 -7.18
C ALA A 117 3.89 -5.50 -7.59
N VAL A 118 5.00 -4.82 -7.24
CA VAL A 118 6.35 -5.37 -7.42
C VAL A 118 6.55 -6.59 -6.54
N SER A 119 6.18 -6.49 -5.26
CA SER A 119 6.29 -7.57 -4.28
C SER A 119 5.53 -8.81 -4.75
N PHE A 120 4.30 -8.63 -5.22
CA PHE A 120 3.50 -9.69 -5.84
C PHE A 120 4.29 -10.38 -6.95
N SER A 121 4.75 -9.62 -7.96
CA SER A 121 5.44 -10.17 -9.12
C SER A 121 6.77 -10.86 -8.79
N VAL A 122 7.48 -10.36 -7.78
CA VAL A 122 8.80 -10.87 -7.37
C VAL A 122 8.67 -12.15 -6.54
N TRP A 123 7.66 -12.23 -5.67
CA TRP A 123 7.45 -13.37 -4.79
C TRP A 123 6.65 -14.50 -5.43
N THR A 124 5.83 -14.25 -6.46
CA THR A 124 5.24 -15.32 -7.29
C THR A 124 6.29 -16.17 -8.00
N MET A 125 7.49 -15.63 -8.29
CA MET A 125 8.61 -16.42 -8.83
C MET A 125 9.08 -17.53 -7.89
N ARG A 126 8.79 -17.44 -6.58
CA ARG A 126 9.04 -18.51 -5.60
C ARG A 126 7.81 -19.36 -5.35
N SER A 127 6.64 -18.74 -5.20
CA SER A 127 5.36 -19.43 -5.00
C SER A 127 4.20 -18.44 -5.13
N ASP A 128 3.10 -18.85 -5.76
CA ASP A 128 1.87 -18.06 -5.81
C ASP A 128 1.34 -17.68 -4.41
N ARG A 129 1.53 -18.55 -3.41
CA ARG A 129 1.15 -18.25 -2.02
C ARG A 129 1.96 -17.10 -1.45
N LEU A 130 3.27 -17.06 -1.72
CA LEU A 130 4.13 -15.95 -1.29
C LEU A 130 3.84 -14.68 -2.08
N GLY A 131 3.48 -14.82 -3.35
CA GLY A 131 2.98 -13.74 -4.19
C GLY A 131 1.78 -13.02 -3.58
N MET A 132 0.88 -13.73 -2.89
CA MET A 132 -0.24 -13.12 -2.17
C MET A 132 0.16 -12.64 -0.77
N LEU A 133 0.83 -13.49 0.01
CA LEU A 133 1.10 -13.24 1.42
C LEU A 133 2.00 -12.02 1.65
N VAL A 134 3.07 -11.88 0.85
CA VAL A 134 4.06 -10.81 1.06
C VAL A 134 3.47 -9.41 0.83
N PRO A 135 2.86 -9.08 -0.32
CA PRO A 135 2.25 -7.77 -0.50
C PRO A 135 1.11 -7.52 0.48
N PHE A 136 0.29 -8.54 0.80
CA PHE A 136 -0.74 -8.43 1.82
C PHE A 136 -0.17 -8.00 3.17
N MET A 137 0.92 -8.63 3.64
CA MET A 137 1.51 -8.31 4.93
C MET A 137 2.13 -6.91 4.96
N ILE A 138 2.75 -6.46 3.86
CA ILE A 138 3.26 -5.09 3.78
C ILE A 138 2.09 -4.09 3.84
N HIS A 139 1.01 -4.37 3.12
CA HIS A 139 -0.18 -3.53 3.08
C HIS A 139 -0.91 -3.50 4.43
N PHE A 140 -1.11 -4.66 5.05
CA PHE A 140 -1.66 -4.80 6.40
C PHE A 140 -0.87 -3.95 7.40
N LEU A 141 0.46 -4.06 7.43
CA LEU A 141 1.28 -3.27 8.36
C LEU A 141 1.15 -1.77 8.12
N LEU A 142 1.11 -1.35 6.85
CA LEU A 142 0.94 0.06 6.50
C LEU A 142 -0.42 0.62 6.96
N ASN A 143 -1.52 -0.08 6.66
CA ASN A 143 -2.84 0.38 7.08
C ASN A 143 -3.04 0.24 8.59
N PHE A 144 -2.59 -0.85 9.19
CA PHE A 144 -2.70 -1.06 10.63
C PHE A 144 -1.97 0.04 11.40
N SER A 145 -0.73 0.36 11.01
CA SER A 145 0.02 1.45 11.64
C SER A 145 -0.68 2.80 11.47
N SER A 146 -1.15 3.14 10.27
CA SER A 146 -1.88 4.40 10.03
C SER A 146 -3.16 4.49 10.86
N LEU A 147 -4.00 3.44 10.85
CA LEU A 147 -5.30 3.44 11.53
C LEU A 147 -5.16 3.39 13.04
N ILE A 148 -4.19 2.65 13.58
CA ILE A 148 -3.97 2.63 15.03
C ILE A 148 -3.47 3.99 15.54
N PHE A 149 -2.66 4.71 14.77
CA PHE A 149 -2.27 6.08 15.15
C PHE A 149 -3.47 7.02 15.21
N VAL A 150 -4.35 6.98 14.20
CA VAL A 150 -5.57 7.78 14.18
C VAL A 150 -6.48 7.40 15.35
N TYR A 151 -6.74 6.11 15.54
CA TYR A 151 -7.56 5.60 16.66
C TYR A 151 -7.04 6.05 18.02
N ILE A 152 -5.73 5.95 18.26
CA ILE A 152 -5.12 6.38 19.52
C ILE A 152 -5.22 7.90 19.69
N SER A 153 -5.00 8.70 18.64
CA SER A 153 -5.05 10.17 18.74
C SER A 153 -6.41 10.69 19.19
N GLN A 154 -7.49 9.96 18.93
CA GLN A 154 -8.86 10.31 19.36
C GLN A 154 -9.01 10.41 20.88
N PHE A 155 -8.19 9.69 21.65
CA PHE A 155 -8.22 9.75 23.11
C PHE A 155 -7.37 10.87 23.70
N TYR A 156 -6.51 11.51 22.89
CA TYR A 156 -5.63 12.59 23.33
C TYR A 156 -6.19 13.99 23.03
N TYR A 157 -7.10 14.12 22.06
CA TYR A 157 -7.68 15.39 21.62
C TYR A 157 -9.17 15.54 21.97
N GLN A 158 -9.71 14.67 22.84
CA GLN A 158 -11.01 14.84 23.52
C GLN A 158 -10.83 15.61 24.83
#